data_AF-A0AAW5DZ22-F1
#
_entry.id   AF-A0AAW5DZ22-F1
#
_cell.length_a   1.000
_cell.length_b   1.000
_cell.length_c   1.000
_cell.angle_alpha   90.00
_cell.angle_beta   90.00
_cell.angle_gamma   90.00
#
_symmetry.space_group_name_H-M   'P 1'
#
loop_
_entity.id
_entity.type
_entity.pdbx_description
1 polymer ?
#
loop_
_entity_poly.entity_id
_entity_poly.type
_entity_poly.pdbx_seq_one_letter_code
_entity_poly.pdbx_strand_id
1 'polypeptide(L)'
;MKKIDFWGRDEHDERLLEEVLRGLKTVTCTPKVWYDKLPTEEKGEIGDELALYTKKGENKGIIILTDIYEIEFGQIKGEIGERIAKGENSTLAQYIDDHIFCWKEPLEREGYDFNDKTIIIVEHFKLVKDLTDCKVDYHIVPMVEAEFIQIHNWLNIHLKRVTEDHNEKYCSVFMDNTFIAFVRFRQEDGVTYIFYKINPKYIELLSTEKDLVLKAEAYAKEVLGAETIILEWNMSYEVPNRG
;
A
#
# COMPACT_ATOMS: atom_id res chain seq x y z
N MET A 1 -25.04 1.66 -9.20
CA MET A 1 -23.66 1.60 -9.69
C MET A 1 -22.99 0.46 -8.98
N LYS A 2 -22.32 -0.44 -9.70
CA LYS A 2 -21.60 -1.55 -9.10
C LYS A 2 -20.43 -1.00 -8.28
N LYS A 3 -20.01 -1.73 -7.25
CA LYS A 3 -18.85 -1.37 -6.41
C LYS A 3 -17.81 -2.46 -6.49
N ILE A 4 -16.56 -2.10 -6.25
CA ILE A 4 -15.47 -3.04 -6.07
C ILE A 4 -14.80 -2.77 -4.71
N ASP A 5 -14.50 -3.85 -3.99
CA ASP A 5 -13.82 -3.79 -2.71
C ASP A 5 -12.40 -4.38 -2.87
N PHE A 6 -11.37 -3.58 -2.61
CA PHE A 6 -10.00 -4.07 -2.57
C PHE A 6 -9.69 -4.67 -1.21
N TRP A 7 -9.06 -5.85 -1.20
CA TRP A 7 -8.76 -6.58 0.03
C TRP A 7 -7.62 -5.92 0.81
N GLY A 8 -7.96 -5.27 1.93
CA GLY A 8 -6.98 -4.69 2.85
C GLY A 8 -6.63 -5.70 3.93
N ARG A 9 -5.47 -5.54 4.58
CA ARG A 9 -5.09 -6.40 5.72
C ARG A 9 -6.00 -6.23 6.93
N ASP A 10 -6.61 -5.05 7.05
CA ASP A 10 -7.55 -4.69 8.10
C ASP A 10 -8.56 -3.63 7.59
N GLU A 11 -9.41 -3.14 8.49
CA GLU A 11 -10.44 -2.13 8.22
C GLU A 11 -9.90 -0.70 7.95
N HIS A 12 -8.59 -0.51 8.01
CA HIS A 12 -7.90 0.76 7.77
C HIS A 12 -6.88 0.69 6.61
N ASP A 13 -6.63 -0.48 6.05
CA ASP A 13 -5.68 -0.66 4.94
C ASP A 13 -6.29 -0.24 3.59
N GLU A 14 -6.03 1.01 3.22
CA GLU A 14 -6.44 1.63 1.95
C GLU A 14 -5.38 1.53 0.85
N ARG A 15 -4.25 0.86 1.08
CA ARG A 15 -3.10 0.87 0.17
C ARG A 15 -3.46 0.49 -1.27
N LEU A 16 -4.26 -0.57 -1.45
CA LEU A 16 -4.64 -1.03 -2.79
C LEU A 16 -5.55 -0.03 -3.50
N LEU A 17 -6.46 0.62 -2.75
CA LEU A 17 -7.30 1.68 -3.30
C LEU A 17 -6.43 2.86 -3.78
N GLU A 18 -5.44 3.26 -2.99
CA GLU A 18 -4.50 4.32 -3.38
C GLU A 18 -3.68 3.97 -4.62
N GLU A 19 -3.18 2.73 -4.72
CA GLU A 19 -2.46 2.26 -5.90
C GLU A 19 -3.35 2.35 -7.15
N VAL A 20 -4.65 2.09 -7.04
CA VAL A 20 -5.61 2.25 -8.14
C VAL A 20 -5.83 3.71 -8.49
N LEU A 21 -6.06 4.57 -7.51
CA LEU A 21 -6.27 6.02 -7.73
C LEU A 21 -5.03 6.67 -8.38
N ARG A 22 -3.82 6.18 -8.08
CA ARG A 22 -2.57 6.61 -8.73
C ARG A 22 -2.33 5.98 -10.10
N GLY A 23 -3.18 5.04 -10.52
CA GLY A 23 -3.00 4.29 -11.78
C GLY A 23 -1.86 3.28 -11.77
N LEU A 24 -1.33 2.93 -10.59
CA LEU A 24 -0.30 1.91 -10.41
C LEU A 24 -0.90 0.50 -10.47
N LYS A 25 -2.01 0.30 -9.75
CA LYS A 25 -2.79 -0.95 -9.80
C LYS A 25 -3.88 -0.82 -10.84
N THR A 26 -3.87 -1.75 -11.80
CA THR A 26 -4.78 -1.82 -12.96
C THR A 26 -5.35 -3.22 -13.18
N VAL A 27 -4.97 -4.17 -12.31
CA VAL A 27 -5.47 -5.55 -12.32
C VAL A 27 -5.84 -5.96 -10.90
N THR A 28 -6.90 -6.73 -10.80
CA THR A 28 -7.26 -7.48 -9.61
C THR A 28 -7.63 -8.90 -9.98
N CYS A 29 -7.59 -9.80 -9.01
CA CYS A 29 -8.01 -11.17 -9.21
C CYS A 29 -8.68 -11.76 -7.97
N THR A 30 -9.51 -12.78 -8.18
CA THR A 30 -10.24 -13.46 -7.11
C THR A 30 -10.38 -14.95 -7.45
N PRO A 31 -10.23 -15.88 -6.48
CA PRO A 31 -10.53 -17.28 -6.69
C PRO A 31 -11.95 -17.46 -7.24
N LYS A 32 -12.09 -18.22 -8.33
CA LYS A 32 -13.36 -18.42 -9.01
C LYS A 32 -14.45 -18.96 -8.07
N VAL A 33 -14.08 -19.80 -7.11
CA VAL A 33 -15.01 -20.33 -6.10
C VAL A 33 -15.63 -19.25 -5.21
N TRP A 34 -14.95 -18.13 -4.99
CA TRP A 34 -15.51 -16.97 -4.30
C TRP A 34 -16.26 -16.07 -5.27
N TYR A 35 -15.70 -15.84 -6.46
CA TYR A 35 -16.33 -15.03 -7.49
C TYR A 35 -17.70 -15.58 -7.89
N ASP A 36 -17.83 -16.89 -8.07
CA ASP A 36 -19.08 -17.55 -8.46
C ASP A 36 -20.18 -17.39 -7.40
N LYS A 37 -19.80 -17.23 -6.12
CA LYS A 37 -20.72 -16.97 -4.99
C LYS A 37 -21.18 -15.51 -4.89
N LEU A 38 -20.53 -14.58 -5.60
CA LEU A 38 -20.94 -13.18 -5.59
C LEU A 38 -22.36 -13.03 -6.19
N PRO A 39 -23.17 -12.10 -5.67
CA PRO A 39 -24.39 -11.65 -6.34
C PRO A 39 -24.12 -11.25 -7.79
N THR A 40 -25.11 -11.38 -8.68
CA THR A 40 -24.91 -11.09 -10.12
C THR A 40 -24.56 -9.62 -10.35
N GLU A 41 -25.14 -8.75 -9.54
CA GLU A 41 -24.86 -7.32 -9.51
C GLU A 41 -23.44 -6.95 -9.05
N GLU A 42 -22.71 -7.88 -8.41
CA GLU A 42 -21.33 -7.70 -7.97
C GLU A 42 -20.31 -8.32 -8.94
N LYS A 43 -20.75 -9.15 -9.89
CA LYS A 43 -19.89 -9.70 -10.94
C LYS A 43 -19.63 -8.63 -12.00
N GLY A 44 -18.35 -8.45 -12.33
CA GLY A 44 -17.89 -7.54 -13.36
C GLY A 44 -18.12 -8.08 -14.78
N GLU A 45 -18.51 -7.19 -15.68
CA GLU A 45 -18.50 -7.41 -17.12
C GLU A 45 -17.59 -6.38 -17.80
N ILE A 46 -17.00 -6.75 -18.94
CA ILE A 46 -16.20 -5.80 -19.73
C ILE A 46 -17.07 -4.60 -20.10
N GLY A 47 -16.60 -3.39 -19.77
CA GLY A 47 -17.32 -2.14 -19.96
C GLY A 47 -18.10 -1.67 -18.73
N ASP A 48 -18.19 -2.47 -17.65
CA ASP A 48 -18.80 -2.02 -16.40
C ASP A 48 -17.98 -0.89 -15.76
N GLU A 49 -18.70 0.14 -15.32
CA GLU A 49 -18.17 1.18 -14.44
C GLU A 49 -18.37 0.78 -12.98
N LEU A 50 -17.26 0.64 -12.26
CA LEU A 50 -17.23 0.26 -10.86
C LEU A 50 -16.77 1.45 -10.00
N ALA A 51 -17.53 1.72 -8.95
CA ALA A 51 -17.20 2.74 -7.98
C ALA A 51 -16.16 2.24 -6.98
N LEU A 52 -15.17 3.09 -6.70
CA LEU A 52 -14.12 2.84 -5.73
C LEU A 52 -14.47 3.51 -4.41
N TYR A 53 -14.57 2.73 -3.34
CA TYR A 53 -14.89 3.24 -2.01
C TYR A 53 -13.75 3.02 -1.03
N THR A 54 -13.53 3.99 -0.15
CA THR A 54 -12.75 3.78 1.08
C THR A 54 -13.48 2.78 1.98
N LYS A 55 -12.77 2.17 2.92
CA LYS A 55 -13.33 1.37 4.02
C LYS A 55 -14.33 2.15 4.87
N LYS A 56 -14.25 3.49 4.88
CA LYS A 56 -15.21 4.40 5.53
C LYS A 56 -16.45 4.73 4.68
N GLY A 57 -16.55 4.17 3.47
CA GLY A 57 -17.71 4.34 2.58
C GLY A 57 -17.69 5.62 1.74
N GLU A 58 -16.52 6.24 1.56
CA GLU A 58 -16.38 7.43 0.70
C GLU A 58 -16.03 7.02 -0.72
N ASN A 59 -16.79 7.49 -1.71
CA ASN A 59 -16.47 7.25 -3.12
C ASN A 59 -15.28 8.13 -3.55
N LYS A 60 -14.23 7.51 -4.08
CA LYS A 60 -12.99 8.17 -4.51
C LYS A 60 -12.73 8.10 -6.00
N GLY A 61 -13.47 7.28 -6.74
CA GLY A 61 -13.27 7.18 -8.17
C GLY A 61 -14.17 6.18 -8.86
N ILE A 62 -14.02 6.13 -10.18
CA ILE A 62 -14.71 5.19 -11.05
C ILE A 62 -13.65 4.54 -11.93
N ILE A 63 -13.63 3.22 -11.96
CA ILE A 63 -12.87 2.43 -12.92
C ILE A 63 -13.81 1.82 -13.96
N ILE A 64 -13.28 1.49 -15.13
CA ILE A 64 -13.95 0.68 -16.13
C ILE A 64 -13.22 -0.64 -16.31
N LEU A 65 -13.94 -1.76 -16.31
CA LEU A 65 -13.36 -3.06 -16.65
C LEU A 65 -13.08 -3.13 -18.15
N THR A 66 -11.89 -3.58 -18.51
CA THR A 66 -11.37 -3.58 -19.88
C THR A 66 -11.07 -4.97 -20.43
N ASP A 67 -10.83 -5.95 -19.54
CA ASP A 67 -10.56 -7.35 -19.90
C ASP A 67 -10.90 -8.23 -18.70
N ILE A 68 -11.48 -9.40 -18.94
CA ILE A 68 -11.81 -10.39 -17.91
C ILE A 68 -11.55 -11.79 -18.46
N TYR A 69 -10.79 -12.59 -17.72
CA TYR A 69 -10.54 -13.98 -18.11
C TYR A 69 -10.26 -14.87 -16.91
N GLU A 70 -10.43 -16.18 -17.14
CA GLU A 70 -10.08 -17.22 -16.17
C GLU A 70 -8.68 -17.76 -16.47
N ILE A 71 -7.91 -18.04 -15.41
CA ILE A 71 -6.62 -18.72 -15.52
C ILE A 71 -6.39 -19.63 -14.32
N GLU A 72 -5.75 -20.78 -14.54
CA GLU A 72 -5.26 -21.64 -13.46
C GLU A 72 -4.07 -20.98 -12.76
N PHE A 73 -4.02 -21.03 -11.42
CA PHE A 73 -2.96 -20.39 -10.63
C PHE A 73 -1.55 -20.83 -11.07
N GLY A 74 -1.36 -22.12 -11.38
CA GLY A 74 -0.08 -22.66 -11.87
C GLY A 74 0.31 -22.26 -13.31
N GLN A 75 -0.58 -21.56 -14.02
CA GLN A 75 -0.31 -21.00 -15.35
C GLN A 75 0.07 -19.51 -15.30
N ILE A 76 0.11 -18.90 -14.11
CA ILE A 76 0.56 -17.52 -13.92
C ILE A 76 2.09 -17.49 -13.99
N LYS A 77 2.60 -17.54 -15.22
CA LYS A 77 4.03 -17.56 -15.55
C LYS A 77 4.27 -16.96 -16.93
N GLY A 78 5.53 -16.66 -17.25
CA GLY A 78 5.88 -16.06 -18.54
C GLY A 78 5.15 -14.73 -18.77
N GLU A 79 4.85 -14.42 -20.03
CA GLU A 79 4.28 -13.12 -20.42
C GLU A 79 2.94 -12.81 -19.74
N ILE A 80 2.05 -13.79 -19.62
CA ILE A 80 0.74 -13.58 -18.97
C ILE A 80 0.89 -13.32 -17.48
N GLY A 81 1.79 -14.06 -16.81
CA GLY A 81 2.09 -13.85 -15.39
C GLY A 81 2.69 -12.47 -15.14
N GLU A 82 3.67 -12.05 -15.95
CA GLU A 82 4.28 -10.72 -15.85
C GLU A 82 3.26 -9.61 -16.11
N ARG A 83 2.35 -9.78 -17.07
CA ARG A 83 1.27 -8.82 -17.34
C ARG A 83 0.35 -8.67 -16.12
N ILE A 84 -0.04 -9.78 -15.49
CA ILE A 84 -0.90 -9.77 -14.29
C ILE A 84 -0.17 -9.10 -13.12
N ALA A 85 1.04 -9.56 -12.81
CA ALA A 85 1.83 -9.05 -11.68
C ALA A 85 2.12 -7.55 -11.81
N LYS A 86 2.53 -7.09 -13.01
CA LYS A 86 2.72 -5.67 -13.27
C LYS A 86 1.45 -4.86 -13.05
N GLY A 87 0.29 -5.38 -13.48
CA GLY A 87 -1.00 -4.75 -13.26
C GLY A 87 -1.44 -4.75 -11.79
N GLU A 88 -0.98 -5.72 -11.01
CA GLU A 88 -1.13 -5.80 -9.55
C GLU A 88 -0.11 -4.93 -8.79
N ASN A 89 0.72 -4.15 -9.50
CA ASN A 89 1.80 -3.34 -8.93
C ASN A 89 2.84 -4.17 -8.15
N SER A 90 3.21 -5.35 -8.66
CA SER A 90 4.18 -6.26 -8.03
C SER A 90 5.08 -6.94 -9.07
N THR A 91 6.16 -7.57 -8.59
CA THR A 91 6.91 -8.56 -9.39
C THR A 91 6.14 -9.89 -9.43
N LEU A 92 6.40 -10.74 -10.44
CA LEU A 92 5.74 -12.05 -10.53
C LEU A 92 5.95 -12.92 -9.28
N ALA A 93 7.15 -12.92 -8.70
CA ALA A 93 7.43 -13.68 -7.48
C ALA A 93 6.61 -13.17 -6.29
N GLN A 94 6.56 -11.84 -6.09
CA GLN A 94 5.75 -11.22 -5.03
C GLN A 94 4.26 -11.50 -5.23
N TYR A 95 3.77 -11.38 -6.47
CA TYR A 95 2.39 -11.70 -6.81
C TYR A 95 2.02 -13.12 -6.36
N ILE A 96 2.85 -14.11 -6.69
CA ILE A 96 2.58 -15.51 -6.32
C ILE A 96 2.60 -15.69 -4.80
N ASP A 97 3.62 -15.17 -4.11
CA ASP A 97 3.76 -15.30 -2.66
C ASP A 97 2.59 -14.65 -1.90
N ASP A 98 2.22 -13.42 -2.28
CA ASP A 98 1.14 -12.66 -1.66
C ASP A 98 -0.20 -13.38 -1.81
N HIS A 99 -0.47 -13.95 -2.98
CA HIS A 99 -1.74 -14.66 -3.24
C HIS A 99 -1.79 -16.04 -2.58
N ILE A 100 -0.68 -16.76 -2.47
CA ILE A 100 -0.59 -17.98 -1.64
C ILE A 100 -0.94 -17.62 -0.19
N PHE A 101 -0.33 -16.56 0.35
CA PHE A 101 -0.58 -16.10 1.71
C PHE A 101 -2.05 -15.72 1.93
N CYS A 102 -2.62 -14.94 1.02
CA CYS A 102 -3.99 -14.44 1.15
C CYS A 102 -5.06 -15.53 0.95
N TRP A 103 -4.82 -16.54 0.12
CA TRP A 103 -5.90 -17.44 -0.32
C TRP A 103 -5.81 -18.85 0.23
N LYS A 104 -4.61 -19.37 0.52
CA LYS A 104 -4.45 -20.77 0.88
C LYS A 104 -5.24 -21.14 2.13
N GLU A 105 -4.96 -20.50 3.25
CA GLU A 105 -5.61 -20.83 4.53
C GLU A 105 -7.12 -20.53 4.52
N PRO A 106 -7.60 -19.40 3.97
CA PRO A 106 -9.05 -19.17 3.85
C PRO A 106 -9.77 -20.19 2.98
N LEU A 107 -9.21 -20.57 1.81
CA LEU A 107 -9.83 -21.57 0.93
C LEU A 107 -9.87 -22.95 1.58
N GLU A 108 -8.78 -23.37 2.22
CA GLU A 108 -8.70 -24.66 2.92
C GLU A 108 -9.71 -24.72 4.07
N ARG A 109 -9.90 -23.62 4.83
CA ARG A 109 -10.93 -23.52 5.88
C ARG A 109 -12.36 -23.63 5.34
N GLU A 110 -12.60 -23.17 4.11
CA GLU A 110 -13.87 -23.31 3.40
C GLU A 110 -14.05 -24.68 2.72
N GLY A 111 -13.06 -25.57 2.80
CA GLY A 111 -13.11 -26.90 2.20
C GLY A 111 -12.72 -26.94 0.72
N TYR A 112 -12.01 -25.94 0.24
CA TYR A 112 -11.43 -25.91 -1.11
C TYR A 112 -9.92 -26.10 -1.06
N ASP A 113 -9.39 -26.96 -1.93
CA ASP A 113 -7.93 -27.09 -2.08
C ASP A 113 -7.35 -25.89 -2.83
N PHE A 114 -6.24 -25.34 -2.31
CA PHE A 114 -5.43 -24.36 -3.03
C PHE A 114 -4.23 -25.05 -3.69
N ASN A 115 -4.21 -25.10 -5.02
CA ASN A 115 -3.16 -25.74 -5.81
C ASN A 115 -3.05 -25.13 -7.22
N ASP A 116 -2.13 -25.63 -8.04
CA ASP A 116 -1.88 -25.12 -9.39
C ASP A 116 -3.12 -25.10 -10.30
N LYS A 117 -4.15 -25.92 -10.03
CA LYS A 117 -5.41 -25.97 -10.79
C LYS A 117 -6.49 -25.05 -10.23
N THR A 118 -6.23 -24.34 -9.14
CA THR A 118 -7.17 -23.35 -8.61
C THR A 118 -7.41 -22.29 -9.69
N ILE A 119 -8.66 -22.16 -10.13
CA ILE A 119 -9.05 -21.17 -11.14
C ILE A 119 -9.24 -19.83 -10.45
N ILE A 120 -8.65 -18.78 -11.02
CA ILE A 120 -8.87 -17.39 -10.62
C ILE A 120 -9.53 -16.63 -11.77
N ILE A 121 -10.35 -15.65 -11.41
CA ILE A 121 -10.85 -14.63 -12.32
C ILE A 121 -9.89 -13.45 -12.24
N VAL A 122 -9.39 -12.99 -13.39
CA VAL A 122 -8.53 -11.82 -13.51
C VAL A 122 -9.32 -10.71 -14.21
N GLU A 123 -9.35 -9.53 -13.60
CA GLU A 123 -10.07 -8.36 -14.09
C GLU A 123 -9.07 -7.21 -14.31
N HIS A 124 -8.89 -6.80 -15.57
CA HIS A 124 -8.10 -5.61 -15.93
C HIS A 124 -9.01 -4.40 -16.01
N PHE A 125 -8.56 -3.28 -15.48
CA PHE A 125 -9.36 -2.06 -15.44
C PHE A 125 -8.54 -0.80 -15.67
N LYS A 126 -9.24 0.30 -15.90
CA LYS A 126 -8.67 1.65 -16.00
C LYS A 126 -9.44 2.61 -15.13
N LEU A 127 -8.75 3.50 -14.43
CA LEU A 127 -9.38 4.65 -13.78
C LEU A 127 -9.91 5.61 -14.86
N VAL A 128 -11.22 5.87 -14.83
CA VAL A 128 -11.89 6.78 -15.79
C VAL A 128 -12.36 8.07 -15.16
N LYS A 129 -12.60 8.06 -13.85
CA LYS A 129 -12.92 9.26 -13.09
C LYS A 129 -12.21 9.21 -11.75
N ASP A 130 -11.36 10.19 -11.53
CA ASP A 130 -10.87 10.49 -10.19
C ASP A 130 -11.87 11.45 -9.53
N LEU A 131 -12.45 11.02 -8.40
CA LEU A 131 -13.40 11.81 -7.61
C LEU A 131 -12.77 12.35 -6.34
N THR A 132 -11.44 12.28 -6.23
CA THR A 132 -10.72 12.97 -5.18
C THR A 132 -10.74 14.49 -5.45
N ASP A 133 -11.85 15.15 -5.08
CA ASP A 133 -11.90 16.62 -4.91
C ASP A 133 -11.04 17.09 -3.70
N CYS A 134 -10.52 16.14 -2.92
CA CYS A 134 -9.37 16.32 -2.05
C CYS A 134 -8.11 16.00 -2.83
N LYS A 135 -7.03 16.76 -2.64
CA LYS A 135 -5.68 16.19 -2.78
C LYS A 135 -5.71 14.80 -2.16
N VAL A 136 -5.34 13.76 -2.91
CA VAL A 136 -5.04 12.46 -2.30
C VAL A 136 -4.11 12.77 -1.13
N ASP A 137 -4.54 12.44 0.08
CA ASP A 137 -3.70 12.50 1.27
C ASP A 137 -2.57 11.50 0.98
N TYR A 138 -1.48 11.95 0.37
CA TYR A 138 -0.30 11.14 0.00
C TYR A 138 0.46 10.63 1.24
N HIS A 139 -0.17 10.71 2.41
CA HIS A 139 0.23 10.31 3.74
C HIS A 139 0.65 8.87 3.88
N ILE A 140 0.36 8.05 2.87
CA ILE A 140 1.06 6.80 2.62
C ILE A 140 1.91 7.02 1.37
N VAL A 141 3.12 7.54 1.57
CA VAL A 141 4.17 7.44 0.56
C VAL A 141 4.43 5.95 0.35
N PRO A 142 4.23 5.39 -0.85
CA PRO A 142 4.59 4.02 -1.14
C PRO A 142 6.11 3.93 -1.00
N MET A 143 6.59 3.03 -0.14
CA MET A 143 8.02 2.77 0.08
C MET A 143 8.77 2.34 -1.21
N VAL A 144 8.05 2.01 -2.27
CA VAL A 144 8.58 1.47 -3.54
C VAL A 144 9.35 2.47 -4.40
N GLU A 145 9.24 3.78 -4.17
CA GLU A 145 10.02 4.78 -4.95
C GLU A 145 11.47 4.96 -4.45
N ALA A 146 11.87 4.32 -3.34
CA ALA A 146 13.20 4.51 -2.72
C ALA A 146 14.19 3.35 -2.95
N GLU A 147 13.84 2.32 -3.72
CA GLU A 147 14.57 1.03 -3.74
C GLU A 147 15.78 0.92 -4.70
N PHE A 148 16.19 1.99 -5.38
CA PHE A 148 17.31 1.89 -6.33
C PHE A 148 18.44 2.85 -5.98
N ILE A 149 19.44 2.39 -5.22
CA ILE A 149 20.87 2.80 -5.22
C ILE A 149 21.64 2.01 -4.13
N GLN A 150 22.82 1.47 -4.45
CA GLN A 150 23.77 0.80 -3.53
C GLN A 150 24.93 1.74 -3.11
N ILE A 151 25.73 1.35 -2.08
CA ILE A 151 27.13 1.77 -1.68
C ILE A 151 27.21 2.74 -0.47
N HIS A 152 28.23 2.80 0.42
CA HIS A 152 29.30 1.90 0.95
C HIS A 152 29.99 2.48 2.24
N ASN A 153 29.39 3.37 3.04
CA ASN A 153 29.95 3.75 4.37
C ASN A 153 29.02 4.62 5.22
N TRP A 154 29.23 4.56 6.54
CA TRP A 154 28.31 4.89 7.62
C TRP A 154 28.66 6.19 8.35
N LEU A 155 27.78 7.23 8.38
CA LEU A 155 27.75 8.25 9.46
C LEU A 155 26.70 9.39 9.45
N ASN A 156 25.75 9.55 8.52
CA ASN A 156 24.91 10.77 8.53
C ASN A 156 23.41 10.55 8.28
N ILE A 157 22.58 10.81 9.30
CA ILE A 157 21.12 10.95 9.14
C ILE A 157 20.77 12.40 8.80
N HIS A 158 20.16 12.63 7.62
CA HIS A 158 19.66 13.92 7.17
C HIS A 158 18.15 13.86 6.92
N LEU A 159 17.39 14.79 7.52
CA LEU A 159 15.99 15.03 7.17
C LEU A 159 15.95 15.86 5.88
N LYS A 160 15.51 15.26 4.76
CA LYS A 160 15.24 16.01 3.53
C LYS A 160 13.76 16.36 3.48
N ARG A 161 13.46 17.66 3.51
CA ARG A 161 12.11 18.23 3.36
C ARG A 161 11.65 18.08 1.92
N VAL A 162 10.50 17.47 1.67
CA VAL A 162 10.01 17.27 0.29
C VAL A 162 8.70 18.00 0.02
N THR A 163 7.83 18.28 0.99
CA THR A 163 6.57 19.00 0.72
C THR A 163 6.04 19.71 1.96
N GLU A 164 5.39 20.87 1.76
CA GLU A 164 4.55 21.54 2.76
C GLU A 164 3.11 21.50 2.25
N ASP A 165 2.18 21.05 3.10
CA ASP A 165 0.76 21.19 2.83
C ASP A 165 0.03 21.65 4.09
N HIS A 166 -0.53 22.86 4.04
CA HIS A 166 -1.22 23.49 5.17
C HIS A 166 -0.41 23.45 6.48
N ASN A 167 -0.82 22.61 7.42
CA ASN A 167 -0.23 22.43 8.75
C ASN A 167 0.66 21.20 8.86
N GLU A 168 1.00 20.58 7.73
CA GLU A 168 1.69 19.30 7.70
C GLU A 168 3.02 19.36 6.98
N LYS A 169 4.01 18.69 7.56
CA LYS A 169 5.36 18.61 7.02
C LYS A 169 5.85 17.18 7.01
N TYR A 170 6.50 16.83 5.90
CA TYR A 170 7.02 15.48 5.67
C TYR A 170 8.52 15.50 5.50
N CYS A 171 9.16 14.56 6.17
CA CYS A 171 10.58 14.35 6.12
C CYS A 171 10.88 12.89 5.79
N SER A 172 11.59 12.70 4.69
CA SER A 172 12.25 11.41 4.43
C SER A 172 13.55 11.36 5.22
N VAL A 173 13.77 10.23 5.90
CA VAL A 173 14.94 9.98 6.73
C VAL A 173 15.83 8.99 6.00
N PHE A 174 17.07 9.39 5.79
CA PHE A 174 18.07 8.54 5.15
C PHE A 174 19.19 8.23 6.14
N MET A 175 19.74 7.02 6.07
CA MET A 175 20.99 6.60 6.68
C MET A 175 21.90 6.15 5.55
N ASP A 176 23.01 6.85 5.33
CA ASP A 176 23.96 6.54 4.27
C ASP A 176 23.32 6.49 2.88
N ASN A 177 22.50 7.50 2.59
CA ASN A 177 21.65 7.61 1.40
C ASN A 177 20.61 6.48 1.22
N THR A 178 20.50 5.57 2.18
CA THR A 178 19.44 4.57 2.22
C THR A 178 18.25 5.13 2.96
N PHE A 179 17.08 5.09 2.35
CA PHE A 179 15.85 5.47 3.03
C PHE A 179 15.57 4.50 4.18
N ILE A 180 15.48 5.01 5.40
CA ILE A 180 15.26 4.20 6.60
C ILE A 180 13.97 4.51 7.31
N ALA A 181 13.41 5.71 7.16
CA ALA A 181 12.17 6.07 7.81
C ALA A 181 11.50 7.25 7.14
N PHE A 182 10.21 7.39 7.42
CA PHE A 182 9.43 8.57 7.14
C PHE A 182 9.01 9.23 8.45
N VAL A 183 8.96 10.56 8.47
CA VAL A 183 8.39 11.34 9.59
C VAL A 183 7.41 12.36 9.03
N ARG A 184 6.21 12.40 9.62
CA ARG A 184 5.19 13.43 9.40
C ARG A 184 5.02 14.25 10.67
N PHE A 185 4.91 15.55 10.50
CA PHE A 185 4.56 16.51 11.53
C PHE A 185 3.21 17.12 11.16
N ARG A 186 2.24 17.13 12.08
CA ARG A 186 0.96 17.84 11.93
C ARG A 186 0.83 18.84 13.06
N GLN A 187 0.57 20.11 12.75
CA GLN A 187 0.38 21.17 13.73
C GLN A 187 -1.10 21.53 13.87
N GLU A 188 -1.67 21.42 15.07
CA GLU A 188 -3.08 21.72 15.33
C GLU A 188 -3.21 22.29 16.74
N ASP A 189 -3.85 23.46 16.87
CA ASP A 189 -4.12 24.14 18.15
C ASP A 189 -2.91 24.26 19.10
N GLY A 190 -1.72 24.55 18.54
CA GLY A 190 -0.47 24.69 19.31
C GLY A 190 0.21 23.37 19.69
N VAL A 191 -0.35 22.24 19.27
CA VAL A 191 0.21 20.89 19.44
C VAL A 191 0.84 20.44 18.13
N THR A 192 2.03 19.84 18.21
CA THR A 192 2.68 19.17 17.08
C THR A 192 2.64 17.67 17.28
N TYR A 193 1.92 17.00 16.40
CA TYR A 193 1.82 15.55 16.33
C TYR A 193 2.93 15.01 15.45
N ILE A 194 3.71 14.06 15.97
CA ILE A 194 4.77 13.36 15.25
C ILE A 194 4.30 11.94 14.93
N PHE A 195 4.35 11.61 13.65
CA PHE A 195 4.13 10.26 13.14
C PHE A 195 5.41 9.81 12.45
N TYR A 196 5.84 8.59 12.70
CA TYR A 196 6.99 8.05 11.97
C TYR A 196 6.75 6.60 11.59
N LYS A 197 7.42 6.17 10.53
CA LYS A 197 7.42 4.79 10.07
C LYS A 197 8.83 4.41 9.69
N ILE A 198 9.38 3.43 10.40
CA ILE A 198 10.72 2.91 10.14
C ILE A 198 10.59 1.78 9.12
N ASN A 199 11.52 1.74 8.18
CA ASN A 199 11.62 0.64 7.25
C ASN A 199 11.90 -0.64 8.08
N PRO A 200 11.05 -1.66 7.97
CA PRO A 200 11.11 -2.90 8.74
C PRO A 200 12.51 -3.51 8.89
N LYS A 201 13.33 -3.43 7.84
CA LYS A 201 14.70 -3.97 7.83
C LYS A 201 15.61 -3.34 8.91
N TYR A 202 15.24 -2.17 9.40
CA TYR A 202 16.00 -1.39 10.37
C TYR A 202 15.28 -1.29 11.73
N ILE A 203 14.16 -1.98 11.90
CA ILE A 203 13.32 -1.82 13.09
C ILE A 203 13.92 -2.46 14.35
N GLU A 204 14.65 -3.56 14.19
CA GLU A 204 15.32 -4.25 15.29
C GLU A 204 16.51 -3.44 15.85
N LEU A 205 16.91 -2.38 15.13
CA LEU A 205 17.90 -1.43 15.62
C LEU A 205 17.19 -0.45 16.56
N LEU A 206 16.98 -0.84 17.82
CA LEU A 206 16.37 0.01 18.86
C LEU A 206 17.05 1.39 19.00
N SER A 207 18.34 1.49 18.65
CA SER A 207 19.04 2.77 18.57
C SER A 207 18.50 3.68 17.45
N THR A 208 18.11 3.11 16.30
CA THR A 208 17.60 3.85 15.14
C THR A 208 16.26 4.50 15.44
N GLU A 209 15.36 3.78 16.11
CA GLU A 209 14.06 4.35 16.51
C GLU A 209 14.23 5.47 17.54
N LYS A 210 15.03 5.23 18.58
CA LYS A 210 15.28 6.23 19.62
C LYS A 210 15.94 7.49 19.05
N ASP A 211 16.95 7.33 18.19
CA ASP A 211 17.64 8.44 17.56
C ASP A 211 16.74 9.18 16.56
N LEU A 212 15.87 8.45 15.85
CA LEU A 212 14.86 9.04 14.96
C LEU A 212 13.89 9.93 15.73
N VAL A 213 13.33 9.42 16.84
CA VAL A 213 12.39 10.17 17.68
C VAL A 213 13.05 11.42 18.24
N LEU A 214 14.27 11.30 18.80
CA LEU A 214 15.02 12.44 19.31
C LEU A 214 15.26 13.52 18.25
N LYS A 215 15.62 13.11 17.02
CA LYS A 215 15.83 14.04 15.91
C LYS A 215 14.53 14.65 15.40
N ALA A 216 13.44 13.89 15.37
CA ALA A 216 12.12 14.40 15.00
C ALA A 216 11.63 15.43 16.02
N GLU A 217 11.78 15.18 17.32
CA GLU A 217 11.43 16.12 18.37
C GLU A 217 12.28 17.40 18.32
N ALA A 218 13.59 17.27 18.10
CA ALA A 218 14.47 18.42 17.93
C ALA A 218 14.04 19.26 16.73
N TYR A 219 13.74 18.63 15.60
CA TYR A 219 13.22 19.31 14.41
C TYR A 219 11.88 20.02 14.69
N ALA A 220 10.94 19.36 15.38
CA ALA A 220 9.67 19.96 15.74
C ALA A 220 9.85 21.23 16.60
N LYS A 221 10.77 21.20 17.57
CA LYS A 221 11.04 22.36 18.44
C LYS A 221 11.78 23.47 17.71
N GLU A 222 12.89 23.14 17.07
CA GLU A 222 13.84 24.12 16.52
C GLU A 222 13.38 24.71 15.19
N VAL A 223 12.67 23.92 14.38
CA VAL A 223 12.27 24.32 13.02
C VAL A 223 10.78 24.63 12.94
N LEU A 224 9.93 23.92 13.70
CA LEU A 224 8.47 24.09 13.63
C LEU A 224 7.90 24.93 14.77
N GLY A 225 8.71 25.29 15.77
CA GLY A 225 8.28 26.05 16.94
C GLY A 225 7.29 25.28 17.81
N ALA A 226 7.38 23.95 17.85
CA ALA A 226 6.48 23.11 18.64
C ALA A 226 6.68 23.35 20.15
N GLU A 227 5.62 23.80 20.83
CA GLU A 227 5.60 23.95 22.29
C GLU A 227 5.15 22.67 22.99
N THR A 228 4.15 21.99 22.40
CA THR A 228 3.65 20.69 22.85
C THR A 228 3.85 19.66 21.75
N ILE A 229 4.42 18.51 22.09
CA ILE A 229 4.67 17.40 21.15
C ILE A 229 3.93 16.16 21.61
N ILE A 230 3.21 15.52 20.69
CA ILE A 230 2.58 14.21 20.91
C ILE A 230 3.11 13.23 19.86
N LEU A 231 3.66 12.10 20.33
CA LEU A 231 4.01 10.96 19.48
C LEU A 231 2.78 10.07 19.37
N GLU A 232 2.09 10.07 18.24
CA GLU A 232 0.80 9.37 18.12
C GLU A 232 0.91 7.94 17.60
N TRP A 233 1.96 7.56 16.86
CA TRP A 233 1.95 6.28 16.13
C TRP A 233 3.33 5.61 15.98
N ASN A 234 3.39 4.31 16.26
CA ASN A 234 4.44 3.37 15.90
C ASN A 234 3.75 2.15 15.26
N MET A 235 3.91 1.93 13.95
CA MET A 235 3.64 0.62 13.37
C MET A 235 4.97 -0.04 13.05
N SER A 236 5.35 -0.98 13.90
CA SER A 236 6.39 -1.93 13.59
C SER A 236 5.89 -2.88 12.51
N TYR A 237 6.48 -2.80 11.31
CA TYR A 237 6.27 -3.80 10.28
C TYR A 237 7.08 -5.04 10.64
N GLU A 238 6.42 -6.17 10.89
CA GLU A 238 7.10 -7.46 10.84
C GLU A 238 7.36 -7.81 9.37
N VAL A 239 8.62 -7.88 8.96
CA VAL A 239 8.95 -8.63 7.74
C VAL A 239 8.80 -10.09 8.11
N PRO A 240 8.03 -10.90 7.36
CA PRO A 240 8.06 -12.34 7.55
C PRO A 240 9.52 -12.79 7.42
N ASN A 241 10.05 -13.41 8.48
CA ASN A 241 11.38 -13.99 8.48
C ASN A 241 11.53 -14.90 7.26
N ARG A 242 12.33 -14.46 6.27
CA ARG A 242 12.77 -15.30 5.16
C ARG A 242 13.84 -16.23 5.71
N GLY A 243 13.43 -17.45 6.06
CA GLY A 243 14.34 -18.59 6.28
C GLY A 243 14.98 -19.05 4.97
#